data_AF-A0A162PDX4-F1
#
_entry.id   AF-A0A162PDX4-F1
#
_cell.length_a   1.000
_cell.length_b   1.000
_cell.length_c   1.000
_cell.angle_alpha   90.00
_cell.angle_beta   90.00
_cell.angle_gamma   90.00
#
_symmetry.space_group_name_H-M   'P 1'
#
loop_
_entity.id
_entity.type
_entity.pdbx_description
1 polymer ?
#
loop_
_entity_poly.entity_id
_entity_poly.type
_entity_poly.pdbx_seq_one_letter_code
_entity_poly.pdbx_strand_id
1 'polypeptide(L)'
;MVITWHREREYSSGTIKIFFTLIQFSSFFIKLSAESTEGHFWQLTDLHWDQKYSRDGDPRSMCHASNENHFLASSKLDTVDYMSAGQYGMYSCDAPWDLIEFSIKGMAQNTVNPNFIIWTGDNTPHVKDPSPDWSVIFSSLRNVSNTIKKNFPNTTLIPVLGNHDVFPEDLYPAEAEAFYRAYLIEGGWNELLDKQAQQRFGKCGFYSLDVTADLKVIILNTNLYNVPNNLTHDQDDPCEQLKWLEFQLKMAESKRNKVIIAAHIPPGYFERWIGPPFFNPGQNDRYVQLIQTYGDIILTQVYGHTHTDSFRLIANEKGQVKSVAFVSPSVTPWLHTGGVNPSLRLYSYSLNGINDYWQYYFNLTGMAEQTPTNPQWQLLYQATVAYGVRDLSPENMLSIYRDMLADPKVFERYYFFNTVGHVFEECNAACMRDHICTISHLMVDDMQSCQDGKHVLFRNDLIMTAHFLNIVQRAKVVEIESLILVSVLTALTLICIVIASIFAVVYRRRVYNSLGSSSHEPFSPRPRSSDYSPIISQDESA
;
A
#
# COMPACT_ATOMS: atom_id res chain seq x y z
N MET A 1 23.90 -31.12 8.60
CA MET A 1 24.37 -32.50 8.83
C MET A 1 23.24 -33.43 8.38
N VAL A 2 23.27 -33.85 7.11
CA VAL A 2 22.26 -34.76 6.52
C VAL A 2 23.03 -36.00 6.10
N ILE A 3 22.72 -37.13 6.71
CA ILE A 3 23.39 -38.42 6.47
C ILE A 3 22.55 -39.15 5.42
N THR A 4 23.10 -39.29 4.20
CA THR A 4 22.56 -40.19 3.18
C THR A 4 23.28 -41.54 3.28
N TRP A 5 22.50 -42.61 3.42
CA TRP A 5 22.98 -44.00 3.37
C TRP A 5 23.06 -44.45 1.92
N HIS A 6 24.27 -44.65 1.39
CA HIS A 6 24.49 -45.42 0.17
C HIS A 6 24.98 -46.82 0.53
N ARG A 7 24.26 -47.83 0.04
CA ARG A 7 24.65 -49.24 0.11
C ARG A 7 25.05 -49.66 -1.30
N GLU A 8 26.35 -49.80 -1.52
CA GLU A 8 26.89 -50.37 -2.76
C GLU A 8 26.67 -51.90 -2.78
N ARG A 9 26.23 -52.41 -3.94
CA ARG A 9 26.46 -53.80 -4.35
C ARG A 9 27.09 -53.78 -5.72
N GLU A 10 28.27 -54.37 -5.80
CA GLU A 10 28.98 -54.65 -7.04
C GLU A 10 28.20 -55.64 -7.91
N TYR A 11 28.05 -55.34 -9.19
CA TYR A 11 27.89 -56.35 -10.23
C TYR A 11 28.74 -56.01 -11.44
N SER A 12 29.46 -57.03 -11.91
CA SER A 12 30.36 -57.04 -13.05
C SER A 12 29.56 -56.98 -14.37
N SER A 13 30.03 -56.16 -15.33
CA SER A 13 30.36 -56.57 -16.70
C SER A 13 30.52 -55.33 -17.62
N GLY A 14 31.51 -55.39 -18.52
CA GLY A 14 31.99 -54.28 -19.33
C GLY A 14 31.01 -53.67 -20.35
N THR A 15 29.78 -54.17 -20.45
CA THR A 15 28.78 -53.69 -21.42
C THR A 15 27.89 -52.57 -20.87
N ILE A 16 27.81 -52.43 -19.53
CA ILE A 16 27.03 -51.39 -18.84
C ILE A 16 27.74 -50.02 -18.89
N LYS A 17 29.07 -50.00 -19.03
CA LYS A 17 29.84 -48.75 -19.07
C LYS A 17 29.56 -47.89 -20.31
N ILE A 18 29.26 -48.48 -21.47
CA ILE A 18 28.98 -47.70 -22.70
C ILE A 18 27.57 -47.08 -22.66
N PHE A 19 26.59 -47.79 -22.10
CA PHE A 19 25.22 -47.26 -21.92
C PHE A 19 25.15 -46.17 -20.85
N PHE A 20 25.88 -46.30 -19.74
CA PHE A 20 25.95 -45.24 -18.72
C PHE A 20 26.71 -44.00 -19.18
N THR A 21 27.73 -44.16 -20.05
CA THR A 21 28.47 -43.01 -20.59
C THR A 21 27.62 -42.23 -21.59
N LEU A 22 26.82 -42.89 -22.43
CA LEU A 22 25.88 -42.21 -23.35
C LEU A 22 24.72 -41.53 -22.62
N ILE A 23 24.19 -42.12 -21.54
CA ILE A 23 23.16 -41.50 -20.71
C ILE A 23 23.74 -40.31 -19.92
N GLN A 24 24.98 -40.40 -19.42
CA GLN A 24 25.63 -39.25 -18.78
C GLN A 24 25.96 -38.13 -19.77
N PHE A 25 26.38 -38.44 -21.00
CA PHE A 25 26.58 -37.42 -22.04
C PHE A 25 25.26 -36.78 -22.49
N SER A 26 24.17 -37.53 -22.65
CA SER A 26 22.86 -36.93 -22.93
C SER A 26 22.32 -36.14 -21.73
N SER A 27 22.58 -36.57 -20.49
CA SER A 27 22.21 -35.82 -19.28
C SER A 27 23.02 -34.54 -19.10
N PHE A 28 24.28 -34.54 -19.54
CA PHE A 28 25.16 -33.37 -19.52
C PHE A 28 24.74 -32.34 -20.58
N PHE A 29 24.35 -32.78 -21.79
CA PHE A 29 23.83 -31.89 -22.83
C PHE A 29 22.38 -31.44 -22.59
N ILE A 30 21.54 -32.23 -21.92
CA ILE A 30 20.19 -31.80 -21.51
C ILE A 30 20.26 -30.81 -20.33
N LYS A 31 21.25 -30.91 -19.43
CA LYS A 31 21.51 -29.89 -18.40
C LYS A 31 22.11 -28.59 -18.93
N LEU A 32 22.79 -28.62 -20.08
CA LEU A 32 23.35 -27.42 -20.73
C LEU A 32 22.36 -26.69 -21.66
N SER A 33 21.12 -27.17 -21.78
CA SER A 33 20.10 -26.62 -22.70
C SER A 33 18.91 -25.95 -22.00
N ALA A 34 18.90 -25.83 -20.67
CA ALA A 34 17.88 -25.06 -19.97
C ALA A 34 18.33 -24.70 -18.54
N GLU A 35 19.52 -24.11 -18.40
CA GLU A 35 19.74 -23.25 -17.25
C GLU A 35 18.93 -21.98 -17.53
N SER A 36 17.65 -22.01 -17.15
CA SER A 36 16.83 -20.81 -17.03
C SER A 36 17.64 -19.84 -16.16
N THR A 37 18.26 -18.83 -16.78
CA THR A 37 19.03 -17.83 -16.04
C THR A 37 18.07 -17.09 -15.12
N GLU A 38 18.04 -17.53 -13.87
CA GLU A 38 17.22 -16.95 -12.81
C GLU A 38 17.58 -15.48 -12.66
N GLY A 39 16.60 -14.62 -12.88
CA GLY A 39 16.73 -13.18 -12.75
C GLY A 39 16.27 -12.72 -11.38
N HIS A 40 16.79 -11.59 -10.93
CA HIS A 40 16.41 -10.97 -9.67
C HIS A 40 16.08 -9.49 -9.87
N PHE A 41 15.06 -8.99 -9.18
CA PHE A 41 14.78 -7.55 -9.13
C PHE A 41 14.26 -7.14 -7.75
N TRP A 42 14.63 -5.94 -7.33
CA TRP A 42 14.02 -5.34 -6.15
C TRP A 42 12.74 -4.60 -6.52
N GLN A 43 11.78 -4.61 -5.60
CA GLN A 43 10.71 -3.62 -5.54
C GLN A 43 10.92 -2.74 -4.31
N LEU A 44 10.92 -1.43 -4.53
CA LEU A 44 10.95 -0.39 -3.50
C LEU A 44 9.71 0.48 -3.65
N THR A 45 9.00 0.80 -2.58
CA THR A 45 7.71 1.50 -2.68
C THR A 45 7.39 2.30 -1.43
N ASP A 46 6.56 3.34 -1.58
CA ASP A 46 5.91 4.06 -0.50
C ASP A 46 6.94 4.53 0.54
N LEU A 47 7.86 5.36 0.07
CA LEU A 47 8.95 5.90 0.88
C LEU A 47 8.46 6.98 1.83
N HIS A 48 7.56 7.84 1.34
CA HIS A 48 7.01 9.01 2.04
C HIS A 48 8.06 9.74 2.89
N TRP A 49 9.00 10.39 2.21
CA TRP A 49 10.05 11.11 2.89
C TRP A 49 9.51 12.37 3.58
N ASP A 50 9.47 12.34 4.91
CA ASP A 50 9.17 13.53 5.69
C ASP A 50 10.43 14.40 5.90
N GLN A 51 10.54 15.47 5.12
CA GLN A 51 11.65 16.42 5.20
C GLN A 51 11.66 17.25 6.50
N LYS A 52 10.55 17.25 7.26
CA LYS A 52 10.40 17.98 8.53
C LYS A 52 10.43 17.07 9.76
N TYR A 53 10.65 15.77 9.56
CA TYR A 53 10.77 14.83 10.66
C TYR A 53 11.84 15.28 11.67
N SER A 54 11.47 15.24 12.94
CA SER A 54 12.35 15.46 14.08
C SER A 54 12.28 14.27 15.03
N ARG A 55 13.45 13.84 15.54
CA ARG A 55 13.54 12.77 16.55
C ARG A 55 12.81 13.13 17.85
N ASP A 56 12.64 14.42 18.11
CA ASP A 56 11.93 14.96 19.28
C ASP A 56 10.60 15.63 18.87
N GLY A 57 10.09 15.31 17.68
CA GLY A 57 8.84 15.85 17.16
C GLY A 57 7.60 15.23 17.80
N ASP A 58 6.44 15.88 17.64
CA ASP A 58 5.18 15.41 18.22
C ASP A 58 4.62 14.24 17.37
N PRO A 59 4.43 13.03 17.95
CA PRO A 59 3.82 11.88 17.28
C PRO A 59 2.45 12.17 16.65
N ARG A 60 1.71 13.15 17.19
CA ARG A 60 0.37 13.56 16.74
C ARG A 60 0.41 14.53 15.57
N SER A 61 1.60 14.99 15.19
CA SER A 61 1.83 15.98 14.12
C SER A 61 2.94 15.48 13.19
N MET A 62 2.86 14.22 12.75
CA MET A 62 3.82 13.57 11.84
C MET A 62 5.28 13.67 12.30
N CYS A 63 5.52 13.72 13.62
CA CYS A 63 6.85 13.89 14.20
C CYS A 63 7.54 15.18 13.77
N HIS A 64 6.78 16.22 13.43
CA HIS A 64 7.35 17.54 13.20
C HIS A 64 7.69 18.19 14.53
N ALA A 65 8.76 18.99 14.55
CA ALA A 65 9.06 19.83 15.70
C ALA A 65 7.96 20.89 15.86
N SER A 66 7.40 21.07 17.07
CA SER A 66 6.50 22.18 17.34
C SER A 66 7.30 23.47 17.57
N ASN A 67 6.72 24.63 17.20
CA ASN A 67 7.31 25.94 17.50
C ASN A 67 7.41 26.20 19.02
N GLU A 68 6.61 25.51 19.84
CA GLU A 68 6.65 25.59 21.31
C GLU A 68 7.75 24.70 21.94
N ASN A 69 8.12 23.59 21.27
CA ASN A 69 9.13 22.66 21.75
C ASN A 69 10.57 23.17 21.62
N HIS A 70 10.80 24.26 20.87
CA HIS A 70 12.10 24.94 20.88
C HIS A 70 12.47 25.51 22.27
N PHE A 71 11.49 25.78 23.13
CA PHE A 71 11.74 26.25 24.50
C PHE A 71 11.78 25.11 25.53
N LEU A 72 11.08 24.00 25.29
CA LEU A 72 11.06 22.83 26.19
C LEU A 72 12.26 21.88 26.02
N ALA A 73 12.95 21.90 24.88
CA ALA A 73 14.23 21.20 24.73
C ALA A 73 15.33 21.71 25.70
N SER A 74 15.13 22.91 26.29
CA SER A 74 16.00 23.47 27.33
C SER A 74 15.57 23.17 28.77
N SER A 75 14.35 22.63 28.96
CA SER A 75 13.82 22.25 30.26
C SER A 75 13.25 20.83 30.17
N LYS A 76 14.09 19.85 30.52
CA LYS A 76 13.64 18.52 30.92
C LYS A 76 12.65 18.69 32.08
N LEU A 77 11.36 18.79 31.77
CA LEU A 77 10.30 18.77 32.77
C LEU A 77 9.73 17.36 32.80
N ASP A 78 10.01 16.66 33.90
CA ASP A 78 9.78 15.24 34.20
C ASP A 78 8.30 14.78 34.24
N THR A 79 7.37 15.32 33.45
CA THR A 79 5.93 15.02 33.70
C THR A 79 5.03 14.75 32.50
N VAL A 80 5.56 14.53 31.29
CA VAL A 80 4.78 13.85 30.23
C VAL A 80 5.72 12.90 29.51
N ASP A 81 5.35 11.62 29.46
CA ASP A 81 6.07 10.52 28.82
C ASP A 81 6.11 10.71 27.29
N TYR A 82 6.86 11.71 26.83
CA TYR A 82 7.12 11.95 25.42
C TYR A 82 8.08 10.87 24.94
N MET A 83 7.52 9.83 24.33
CA MET A 83 8.32 8.89 23.54
C MET A 83 8.96 9.65 22.38
N SER A 84 10.30 9.71 22.36
CA SER A 84 11.05 10.22 21.22
C SER A 84 10.69 9.40 19.98
N ALA A 85 10.47 10.07 18.85
CA ALA A 85 10.16 9.44 17.58
C ALA A 85 11.29 8.53 17.07
N GLY A 86 12.52 8.68 17.60
CA GLY A 86 13.66 7.83 17.26
C GLY A 86 14.31 8.20 15.93
N GLN A 87 15.47 7.61 15.66
CA GLN A 87 16.27 7.92 14.47
C GLN A 87 15.63 7.45 13.15
N TYR A 88 15.01 6.27 13.18
CA TYR A 88 14.55 5.58 11.98
C TYR A 88 13.02 5.66 11.80
N GLY A 89 12.33 6.53 12.53
CA GLY A 89 10.89 6.70 12.42
C GLY A 89 10.09 6.10 13.57
N MET A 90 8.78 6.30 13.49
CA MET A 90 7.77 5.78 14.42
C MET A 90 6.49 5.50 13.62
N TYR A 91 5.68 4.51 14.04
CA TYR A 91 4.47 4.10 13.31
C TYR A 91 3.41 5.19 13.09
N SER A 92 3.43 6.28 13.86
CA SER A 92 2.52 7.41 13.67
C SER A 92 3.07 8.51 12.74
N CYS A 93 4.23 8.30 12.12
CA CYS A 93 4.93 9.30 11.32
C CYS A 93 5.51 8.71 10.03
N ASP A 94 5.60 9.57 9.02
CA ASP A 94 6.28 9.21 7.78
C ASP A 94 7.81 9.12 7.94
N ALA A 95 8.48 8.56 6.93
CA ALA A 95 9.86 8.14 7.05
C ALA A 95 10.83 9.34 7.14
N PRO A 96 11.77 9.35 8.12
CA PRO A 96 12.92 10.24 8.05
C PRO A 96 13.87 9.81 6.93
N TRP A 97 14.72 10.75 6.48
CA TRP A 97 15.77 10.45 5.49
C TRP A 97 16.70 9.30 5.94
N ASP A 98 17.00 9.24 7.25
CA ASP A 98 17.84 8.19 7.83
C ASP A 98 17.28 6.78 7.54
N LEU A 99 15.96 6.59 7.55
CA LEU A 99 15.32 5.32 7.20
C LEU A 99 15.41 5.04 5.69
N ILE A 100 15.18 6.04 4.84
CA ILE A 100 15.25 5.89 3.38
C ILE A 100 16.67 5.52 2.94
N GLU A 101 17.67 6.24 3.43
CA GLU A 101 19.07 5.95 3.10
C GLU A 101 19.47 4.57 3.62
N PHE A 102 19.05 4.21 4.84
CA PHE A 102 19.27 2.90 5.43
C PHE A 102 18.59 1.77 4.65
N SER A 103 17.40 2.01 4.10
CA SER A 103 16.66 1.09 3.24
C SER A 103 17.42 0.78 1.96
N ILE A 104 17.86 1.81 1.24
CA ILE A 104 18.60 1.66 -0.02
C ILE A 104 19.95 0.96 0.21
N LYS A 105 20.65 1.28 1.31
CA LYS A 105 21.87 0.55 1.73
C LYS A 105 21.57 -0.90 2.07
N GLY A 106 20.46 -1.17 2.75
CA GLY A 106 19.99 -2.52 3.07
C GLY A 106 19.75 -3.37 1.84
N MET A 107 19.14 -2.81 0.80
CA MET A 107 18.98 -3.49 -0.50
C MET A 107 20.34 -3.90 -1.08
N ALA A 108 21.33 -2.99 -1.07
CA ALA A 108 22.65 -3.25 -1.64
C ALA A 108 23.48 -4.26 -0.84
N GLN A 109 23.19 -4.43 0.46
CA GLN A 109 23.84 -5.42 1.32
C GLN A 109 23.24 -6.83 1.16
N ASN A 110 21.95 -6.93 0.80
CA ASN A 110 21.20 -8.20 0.74
C ASN A 110 21.07 -8.76 -0.69
N THR A 111 21.68 -8.15 -1.69
CA THR A 111 21.80 -8.73 -3.04
C THR A 111 23.13 -8.36 -3.66
N VAL A 112 23.66 -9.22 -4.54
CA VAL A 112 24.94 -8.94 -5.20
C VAL A 112 24.76 -8.20 -6.52
N ASN A 113 23.69 -8.45 -7.31
CA ASN A 113 23.45 -7.78 -8.59
C ASN A 113 22.00 -8.03 -9.10
N PRO A 114 21.03 -7.15 -8.81
CA PRO A 114 19.70 -7.25 -9.40
C PRO A 114 19.75 -6.83 -10.88
N ASN A 115 18.94 -7.46 -11.73
CA ASN A 115 18.83 -7.10 -13.14
C ASN A 115 18.25 -5.70 -13.32
N PHE A 116 17.30 -5.34 -12.46
CA PHE A 116 16.66 -4.02 -12.41
C PHE A 116 16.05 -3.78 -11.02
N ILE A 117 15.64 -2.55 -10.77
CA ILE A 117 14.88 -2.13 -9.58
C ILE A 117 13.61 -1.47 -10.07
N ILE A 118 12.45 -1.91 -9.58
CA ILE A 118 11.17 -1.23 -9.79
C ILE A 118 10.90 -0.38 -8.55
N TRP A 119 10.74 0.92 -8.74
CA TRP A 119 10.40 1.86 -7.67
C TRP A 119 8.98 2.36 -7.88
N THR A 120 8.03 1.83 -7.11
CA THR A 120 6.58 2.02 -7.32
C THR A 120 6.01 3.30 -6.70
N GLY A 121 6.82 4.36 -6.54
CA GLY A 121 6.34 5.71 -6.23
C GLY A 121 6.05 6.00 -4.75
N ASP A 122 5.38 7.14 -4.53
CA ASP A 122 4.96 7.70 -3.23
C ASP A 122 6.11 8.14 -2.33
N ASN A 123 6.59 9.37 -2.59
CA ASN A 123 7.84 9.87 -2.02
C ASN A 123 7.67 11.05 -1.06
N THR A 124 6.48 11.64 -0.98
CA THR A 124 6.21 12.80 -0.12
C THR A 124 5.31 12.41 1.06
N PRO A 125 5.36 13.15 2.18
CA PRO A 125 4.68 12.74 3.40
C PRO A 125 3.18 13.11 3.38
N HIS A 126 2.39 12.42 4.21
CA HIS A 126 0.95 12.64 4.38
C HIS A 126 0.67 13.88 5.26
N VAL A 127 0.97 15.07 4.75
CA VAL A 127 0.82 16.34 5.46
C VAL A 127 -0.09 17.30 4.68
N LYS A 128 -0.95 18.04 5.39
CA LYS A 128 -1.89 18.99 4.77
C LYS A 128 -1.57 20.46 5.02
N ASP A 129 -0.81 20.76 6.08
CA ASP A 129 -0.52 22.15 6.47
C ASP A 129 0.98 22.36 6.79
N PRO A 130 1.76 22.91 5.84
CA PRO A 130 1.45 22.97 4.41
C PRO A 130 1.59 21.59 3.76
N SER A 131 0.79 21.32 2.73
CA SER A 131 0.98 20.13 1.90
C SER A 131 2.27 20.19 1.07
N PRO A 132 2.84 19.05 0.66
CA PRO A 132 4.07 19.00 -0.14
C PRO A 132 3.85 19.69 -1.50
N ASP A 133 4.63 20.72 -1.78
CA ASP A 133 4.61 21.40 -3.09
C ASP A 133 5.57 20.75 -4.10
N TRP A 134 5.61 21.30 -5.32
CA TRP A 134 6.52 20.83 -6.37
C TRP A 134 8.01 20.82 -5.97
N SER A 135 8.44 21.72 -5.08
CA SER A 135 9.82 21.75 -4.59
C SER A 135 10.12 20.53 -3.73
N VAL A 136 9.21 20.18 -2.81
CA VAL A 136 9.31 18.97 -1.97
C VAL A 136 9.25 17.72 -2.83
N ILE A 137 8.31 17.64 -3.78
CA ILE A 137 8.17 16.49 -4.69
C ILE A 137 9.45 16.28 -5.51
N PHE A 138 9.87 17.27 -6.29
CA PHE A 138 11.02 17.08 -7.18
C PHE A 138 12.34 16.91 -6.42
N SER A 139 12.51 17.53 -5.24
CA SER A 139 13.68 17.27 -4.40
C SER A 139 13.70 15.83 -3.88
N SER A 140 12.55 15.28 -3.49
CA SER A 140 12.42 13.89 -3.05
C SER A 140 12.75 12.92 -4.19
N LEU A 141 12.19 13.15 -5.38
CA LEU A 141 12.48 12.32 -6.56
C LEU A 141 13.97 12.31 -6.92
N ARG A 142 14.62 13.48 -6.92
CA ARG A 142 16.07 13.60 -7.18
C ARG A 142 16.91 12.91 -6.12
N ASN A 143 16.61 13.12 -4.83
CA ASN A 143 17.41 12.56 -3.74
C ASN A 143 17.31 11.04 -3.69
N VAL A 144 16.11 10.48 -3.83
CA VAL A 144 15.90 9.03 -3.86
C VAL A 144 16.59 8.42 -5.07
N SER A 145 16.32 8.91 -6.28
CA SER A 145 16.92 8.35 -7.51
C SER A 145 18.45 8.42 -7.51
N ASN A 146 19.04 9.53 -7.04
CA ASN A 146 20.49 9.66 -6.90
C ASN A 146 21.08 8.70 -5.87
N THR A 147 20.37 8.48 -4.75
CA THR A 147 20.81 7.56 -3.71
C THR A 147 20.76 6.11 -4.19
N ILE A 148 19.71 5.73 -4.93
CA ILE A 148 19.62 4.41 -5.56
C ILE A 148 20.76 4.24 -6.59
N LYS A 149 20.93 5.20 -7.52
CA LYS A 149 22.01 5.15 -8.52
C LYS A 149 23.41 5.05 -7.90
N LYS A 150 23.64 5.73 -6.78
CA LYS A 150 24.93 5.67 -6.06
C LYS A 150 25.22 4.27 -5.52
N ASN A 151 24.20 3.56 -5.02
CA ASN A 151 24.35 2.21 -4.47
C ASN A 151 24.24 1.12 -5.55
N PHE A 152 23.60 1.41 -6.68
CA PHE A 152 23.37 0.51 -7.81
C PHE A 152 23.74 1.15 -9.15
N PRO A 153 25.02 1.49 -9.39
CA PRO A 153 25.43 2.29 -10.55
C PRO A 153 25.24 1.59 -11.91
N ASN A 154 25.15 0.26 -11.93
CA ASN A 154 25.03 -0.56 -13.14
C ASN A 154 23.66 -1.23 -13.28
N THR A 155 22.68 -0.83 -12.47
CA THR A 155 21.34 -1.44 -12.46
C THR A 155 20.32 -0.49 -13.05
N THR A 156 19.46 -0.99 -13.94
CA THR A 156 18.34 -0.21 -14.46
C THR A 156 17.34 0.10 -13.36
N LEU A 157 17.11 1.39 -13.10
CA LEU A 157 16.07 1.88 -12.20
C LEU A 157 14.82 2.25 -13.00
N ILE A 158 13.69 1.64 -12.66
CA ILE A 158 12.40 1.79 -13.32
C ILE A 158 11.44 2.53 -12.38
N PRO A 159 11.30 3.86 -12.52
CA PRO A 159 10.40 4.64 -11.67
C PRO A 159 8.93 4.54 -12.09
N VAL A 160 8.02 4.58 -11.12
CA VAL A 160 6.58 4.70 -11.28
C VAL A 160 6.10 5.85 -10.41
N LEU A 161 5.12 6.61 -10.88
CA LEU A 161 4.51 7.70 -10.10
C LEU A 161 3.50 7.13 -9.10
N GLY A 162 3.59 7.55 -7.85
CA GLY A 162 2.55 7.35 -6.85
C GLY A 162 1.57 8.53 -6.75
N ASN A 163 0.49 8.37 -6.00
CA ASN A 163 -0.56 9.39 -5.90
C ASN A 163 -0.14 10.60 -5.06
N HIS A 164 0.88 10.47 -4.21
CA HIS A 164 1.51 11.57 -3.48
C HIS A 164 2.70 12.21 -4.23
N ASP A 165 3.03 11.75 -5.43
CA ASP A 165 4.08 12.34 -6.26
C ASP A 165 3.56 13.52 -7.11
N VAL A 166 2.52 14.22 -6.67
CA VAL A 166 1.89 15.36 -7.38
C VAL A 166 1.42 16.42 -6.40
N PHE A 167 1.36 17.67 -6.88
CA PHE A 167 0.75 18.78 -6.15
C PHE A 167 -0.40 19.42 -6.97
N PRO A 168 -1.62 19.54 -6.40
CA PRO A 168 -2.07 18.90 -5.16
C PRO A 168 -2.08 17.36 -5.24
N GLU A 169 -2.03 16.66 -4.10
CA GLU A 169 -2.05 15.19 -4.03
C GLU A 169 -3.22 14.59 -4.82
N ASP A 170 -3.04 13.39 -5.39
CA ASP A 170 -3.98 12.64 -6.24
C ASP A 170 -4.31 13.25 -7.62
N LEU A 171 -4.14 14.56 -7.82
CA LEU A 171 -4.68 15.26 -8.98
C LEU A 171 -3.78 15.17 -10.23
N TYR A 172 -3.83 14.02 -10.91
CA TYR A 172 -3.13 13.80 -12.18
C TYR A 172 -4.00 14.17 -13.39
N PRO A 173 -3.59 15.16 -14.21
CA PRO A 173 -4.32 15.51 -15.44
C PRO A 173 -4.10 14.49 -16.56
N ALA A 174 -5.11 14.29 -17.40
CA ALA A 174 -4.94 13.62 -18.69
C ALA A 174 -4.32 14.57 -19.73
N GLU A 175 -3.49 14.05 -20.62
CA GLU A 175 -2.94 14.74 -21.81
C GLU A 175 -2.23 16.09 -21.52
N ALA A 176 -1.45 16.16 -20.45
CA ALA A 176 -0.75 17.37 -20.03
C ALA A 176 0.77 17.26 -20.23
N GLU A 177 1.27 17.47 -21.45
CA GLU A 177 2.69 17.20 -21.77
C GLU A 177 3.67 18.03 -20.91
N ALA A 178 3.42 19.32 -20.72
CA ALA A 178 4.28 20.17 -19.89
C ALA A 178 4.37 19.67 -18.43
N PHE A 179 3.24 19.20 -17.88
CA PHE A 179 3.14 18.66 -16.53
C PHE A 179 4.00 17.41 -16.37
N TYR A 180 3.85 16.41 -17.23
CA TYR A 180 4.64 15.17 -17.11
C TYR A 180 6.12 15.37 -17.46
N ARG A 181 6.44 16.28 -18.38
CA ARG A 181 7.84 16.62 -18.69
C ARG A 181 8.57 17.29 -17.53
N ALA A 182 7.87 17.92 -16.58
CA ALA A 182 8.49 18.49 -15.40
C ALA A 182 9.18 17.41 -14.55
N TYR A 183 8.62 16.21 -14.41
CA TYR A 183 9.31 15.09 -13.72
C TYR A 183 10.60 14.66 -14.42
N LEU A 184 10.63 14.71 -15.75
CA LEU A 184 11.84 14.40 -16.52
C LEU A 184 12.93 15.45 -16.28
N ILE A 185 12.57 16.72 -16.27
CA ILE A 185 13.52 17.84 -16.25
C ILE A 185 13.88 18.23 -14.81
N GLU A 186 12.88 18.49 -13.99
CA GLU A 186 13.02 18.92 -12.60
C GLU A 186 13.20 17.73 -11.66
N GLY A 187 12.44 16.64 -11.85
CA GLY A 187 12.60 15.41 -11.07
C GLY A 187 13.85 14.58 -11.42
N GLY A 188 14.55 14.91 -12.51
CA GLY A 188 15.77 14.23 -12.97
C GLY A 188 15.56 12.87 -13.63
N TRP A 189 14.31 12.51 -13.96
CA TRP A 189 14.01 11.20 -14.56
C TRP A 189 14.43 11.08 -16.03
N ASN A 190 14.79 12.19 -16.69
CA ASN A 190 15.44 12.14 -18.00
C ASN A 190 16.76 11.35 -18.02
N GLU A 191 17.41 11.18 -16.87
CA GLU A 191 18.61 10.35 -16.72
C GLU A 191 18.30 8.86 -16.54
N LEU A 192 17.07 8.52 -16.15
CA LEU A 192 16.63 7.15 -15.88
C LEU A 192 16.00 6.49 -17.11
N LEU A 193 15.34 7.30 -17.96
CA LEU A 193 14.54 6.82 -19.07
C LEU A 193 15.24 7.06 -20.41
N ASP A 194 15.13 6.12 -21.34
CA ASP A 194 15.57 6.35 -22.72
C ASP A 194 14.66 7.36 -23.45
N LYS A 195 15.03 7.75 -24.69
CA LYS A 195 14.27 8.76 -25.44
C LYS A 195 12.85 8.32 -25.82
N GLN A 196 12.61 7.03 -26.04
CA GLN A 196 11.28 6.51 -26.37
C GLN A 196 10.39 6.52 -25.12
N ALA A 197 10.92 6.05 -23.99
CA ALA A 197 10.26 6.10 -22.70
C ALA A 197 9.98 7.55 -22.27
N GLN A 198 10.93 8.48 -22.43
CA GLN A 198 10.74 9.91 -22.17
C GLN A 198 9.59 10.50 -22.98
N GLN A 199 9.44 10.14 -24.26
CA GLN A 199 8.35 10.64 -25.09
C GLN A 199 6.99 10.13 -24.64
N ARG A 200 6.88 8.84 -24.26
CA ARG A 200 5.61 8.28 -23.80
C ARG A 200 5.25 8.78 -22.40
N PHE A 201 6.22 8.74 -21.49
CA PHE A 201 6.09 9.26 -20.13
C PHE A 201 5.72 10.75 -20.16
N GLY A 202 6.38 11.55 -21.00
CA GLY A 202 6.13 12.98 -21.11
C GLY A 202 4.71 13.35 -21.53
N LYS A 203 3.89 12.42 -22.04
CA LYS A 203 2.47 12.69 -22.35
C LYS A 203 1.54 12.46 -21.16
N CYS A 204 1.73 11.35 -20.45
CA CYS A 204 0.75 10.85 -19.48
C CYS A 204 1.34 10.04 -18.29
N GLY A 205 2.65 10.08 -18.09
CA GLY A 205 3.32 9.46 -16.94
C GLY A 205 3.53 7.94 -17.01
N PHE A 206 3.11 7.28 -18.09
CA PHE A 206 3.26 5.84 -18.31
C PHE A 206 4.14 5.54 -19.52
N TYR A 207 4.77 4.35 -19.57
CA TYR A 207 5.73 3.97 -20.61
C TYR A 207 6.05 2.47 -20.55
N SER A 208 6.92 1.99 -21.44
CA SER A 208 7.40 0.61 -21.39
C SER A 208 8.88 0.57 -21.75
N LEU A 209 9.58 -0.46 -21.27
CA LEU A 209 10.96 -0.76 -21.65
C LEU A 209 11.13 -2.26 -21.92
N ASP A 210 12.01 -2.59 -22.85
CA ASP A 210 12.47 -3.96 -23.06
C ASP A 210 13.72 -4.17 -22.19
N VAL A 211 13.59 -4.96 -21.12
CA VAL A 211 14.67 -5.22 -20.15
C VAL A 211 15.59 -6.32 -20.67
N THR A 212 15.02 -7.30 -21.38
CA THR A 212 15.76 -8.27 -22.19
C THR A 212 15.04 -8.44 -23.53
N ALA A 213 15.58 -9.24 -24.44
CA ALA A 213 14.91 -9.56 -25.71
C ALA A 213 13.51 -10.19 -25.48
N ASP A 214 13.37 -10.97 -24.42
CA ASP A 214 12.17 -11.77 -24.12
C ASP A 214 11.33 -11.20 -22.97
N LEU A 215 11.76 -10.12 -22.32
CA LEU A 215 11.08 -9.51 -21.17
C LEU A 215 10.86 -8.01 -21.36
N LYS A 216 9.57 -7.63 -21.37
CA LYS A 216 9.12 -6.24 -21.35
C LYS A 216 8.58 -5.88 -19.96
N VAL A 217 8.87 -4.68 -19.48
CA VAL A 217 8.19 -4.09 -18.32
C VAL A 217 7.28 -2.98 -18.82
N ILE A 218 6.01 -3.04 -18.46
CA ILE A 218 4.99 -2.04 -18.78
C ILE A 218 4.69 -1.27 -17.50
N ILE A 219 4.91 0.04 -17.53
CA ILE A 219 4.69 0.94 -16.41
C ILE A 219 3.39 1.69 -16.67
N LEU A 220 2.46 1.62 -15.74
CA LEU A 220 1.18 2.32 -15.80
C LEU A 220 1.15 3.48 -14.81
N ASN A 221 0.46 4.54 -15.20
CA ASN A 221 0.05 5.62 -14.33
C ASN A 221 -1.38 5.34 -13.86
N THR A 222 -1.54 4.50 -12.84
CA THR A 222 -2.84 4.15 -12.28
C THR A 222 -3.45 5.27 -11.44
N ASN A 223 -2.70 6.35 -11.15
CA ASN A 223 -3.23 7.56 -10.52
C ASN A 223 -4.28 8.27 -11.39
N LEU A 224 -4.24 8.05 -12.72
CA LEU A 224 -5.30 8.50 -13.64
C LEU A 224 -6.64 7.80 -13.39
N TYR A 225 -6.63 6.65 -12.72
CA TYR A 225 -7.83 5.88 -12.41
C TYR A 225 -8.29 6.04 -10.97
N ASN A 226 -7.45 6.65 -10.12
CA ASN A 226 -7.71 6.77 -8.69
C ASN A 226 -9.04 7.50 -8.43
N VAL A 227 -9.89 6.96 -7.57
CA VAL A 227 -11.19 7.58 -7.24
C VAL A 227 -11.06 9.03 -6.72
N PRO A 228 -10.08 9.36 -5.85
CA PRO A 228 -9.77 10.74 -5.47
C PRO A 228 -9.38 11.70 -6.63
N ASN A 229 -8.95 11.19 -7.78
CA ASN A 229 -8.55 12.02 -8.90
C ASN A 229 -9.76 12.53 -9.69
N ASN A 230 -10.27 13.69 -9.28
CA ASN A 230 -11.42 14.32 -9.92
C ASN A 230 -11.16 14.86 -11.33
N LEU A 231 -9.91 14.96 -11.80
CA LEU A 231 -9.57 15.48 -13.13
C LEU A 231 -9.89 14.49 -14.25
N THR A 232 -9.92 13.19 -13.92
CA THR A 232 -10.10 12.10 -14.88
C THR A 232 -11.28 11.19 -14.54
N HIS A 233 -12.02 11.49 -13.47
CA HIS A 233 -13.16 10.70 -12.99
C HIS A 233 -14.21 10.40 -14.08
N ASP A 234 -14.55 11.40 -14.90
CA ASP A 234 -15.58 11.27 -15.95
C ASP A 234 -15.04 10.77 -17.30
N GLN A 235 -13.78 10.32 -17.36
CA GLN A 235 -13.16 9.82 -18.59
C GLN A 235 -13.15 8.29 -18.62
N ASP A 236 -13.65 7.68 -19.70
CA ASP A 236 -13.70 6.22 -19.81
C ASP A 236 -12.30 5.56 -19.86
N ASP A 237 -11.33 6.21 -20.52
CA ASP A 237 -9.93 5.75 -20.62
C ASP A 237 -9.00 6.96 -20.73
N PRO A 238 -8.70 7.66 -19.61
CA PRO A 238 -7.83 8.82 -19.62
C PRO A 238 -6.49 8.48 -20.27
N CYS A 239 -6.04 9.35 -21.19
CA CYS A 239 -4.84 9.16 -22.01
C CYS A 239 -4.83 7.93 -22.95
N GLU A 240 -5.99 7.30 -23.19
CA GLU A 240 -6.10 6.03 -23.91
C GLU A 240 -5.15 4.95 -23.33
N GLN A 241 -4.92 4.95 -22.01
CA GLN A 241 -3.91 4.10 -21.40
C GLN A 241 -4.31 2.61 -21.43
N LEU A 242 -5.58 2.26 -21.23
CA LEU A 242 -6.04 0.86 -21.35
C LEU A 242 -5.97 0.37 -22.80
N LYS A 243 -6.37 1.20 -23.76
CA LYS A 243 -6.20 0.91 -25.20
C LYS A 243 -4.72 0.73 -25.57
N TRP A 244 -3.83 1.55 -25.01
CA TRP A 244 -2.39 1.39 -25.21
C TRP A 244 -1.84 0.14 -24.54
N LEU A 245 -2.30 -0.21 -23.33
CA LEU A 245 -1.92 -1.44 -22.63
C LEU A 245 -2.32 -2.67 -23.45
N GLU A 246 -3.55 -2.72 -23.96
CA GLU A 246 -4.01 -3.79 -24.84
C GLU A 246 -3.11 -3.93 -26.08
N PHE A 247 -2.72 -2.81 -26.70
CA PHE A 247 -1.79 -2.83 -27.83
C PHE A 247 -0.41 -3.38 -27.44
N GLN A 248 0.14 -3.00 -26.28
CA GLN A 248 1.43 -3.52 -25.80
C GLN A 248 1.35 -5.03 -25.53
N LEU A 249 0.26 -5.51 -24.92
CA LEU A 249 0.05 -6.93 -24.62
C LEU A 249 -0.10 -7.76 -25.91
N LYS A 250 -0.91 -7.30 -26.87
CA LYS A 250 -1.00 -7.90 -28.22
C LYS A 250 0.36 -8.00 -28.90
N MET A 251 1.15 -6.94 -28.79
CA MET A 251 2.49 -6.90 -29.39
C MET A 251 3.45 -7.87 -28.69
N ALA A 252 3.44 -7.93 -27.36
CA ALA A 252 4.24 -8.89 -26.60
C ALA A 252 3.86 -10.33 -26.96
N GLU A 253 2.56 -10.65 -27.03
CA GLU A 253 2.07 -11.96 -27.44
C GLU A 253 2.57 -12.35 -28.84
N SER A 254 2.46 -11.44 -29.82
CA SER A 254 2.92 -11.69 -31.19
C SER A 254 4.44 -11.97 -31.28
N LYS A 255 5.22 -11.36 -30.39
CA LYS A 255 6.67 -11.52 -30.30
C LYS A 255 7.09 -12.65 -29.36
N ARG A 256 6.14 -13.26 -28.65
CA ARG A 256 6.38 -14.24 -27.57
C ARG A 256 7.17 -13.66 -26.39
N ASN A 257 7.08 -12.36 -26.17
CA ASN A 257 7.67 -11.69 -25.02
C ASN A 257 6.80 -11.91 -23.78
N LYS A 258 7.46 -12.05 -22.65
CA LYS A 258 6.86 -12.03 -21.33
C LYS A 258 6.79 -10.60 -20.79
N VAL A 259 5.81 -10.34 -19.93
CA VAL A 259 5.49 -9.00 -19.44
C VAL A 259 5.48 -8.97 -17.91
N ILE A 260 6.13 -7.96 -17.32
CA ILE A 260 5.85 -7.51 -15.95
C ILE A 260 5.07 -6.20 -16.06
N ILE A 261 3.97 -6.08 -15.32
CA ILE A 261 3.27 -4.81 -15.19
C ILE A 261 3.63 -4.19 -13.85
N ALA A 262 4.02 -2.92 -13.85
CA ALA A 262 4.28 -2.14 -12.65
C ALA A 262 3.36 -0.93 -12.62
N ALA A 263 2.71 -0.68 -11.49
CA ALA A 263 1.97 0.54 -11.24
C ALA A 263 2.03 0.86 -9.74
N HIS A 264 1.59 2.04 -9.32
CA HIS A 264 1.54 2.36 -7.90
C HIS A 264 0.29 1.75 -7.24
N ILE A 265 -0.89 2.24 -7.62
CA ILE A 265 -2.19 1.82 -7.07
C ILE A 265 -2.60 0.48 -7.69
N PRO A 266 -2.92 -0.57 -6.89
CA PRO A 266 -3.43 -1.84 -7.39
C PRO A 266 -4.91 -1.77 -7.81
N PRO A 267 -5.38 -2.67 -8.70
CA PRO A 267 -6.80 -2.81 -8.98
C PRO A 267 -7.57 -3.38 -7.77
N GLY A 268 -8.88 -3.15 -7.75
CA GLY A 268 -9.77 -3.63 -6.71
C GLY A 268 -9.73 -2.75 -5.46
N TYR A 269 -9.57 -3.38 -4.31
CA TYR A 269 -9.88 -2.80 -3.00
C TYR A 269 -8.71 -2.89 -2.03
N PHE A 270 -8.79 -2.12 -0.94
CA PHE A 270 -7.92 -2.31 0.21
C PHE A 270 -8.37 -3.54 1.01
N GLU A 271 -7.44 -4.39 1.40
CA GLU A 271 -7.77 -5.69 2.04
C GLU A 271 -8.12 -5.58 3.52
N ARG A 272 -7.65 -4.55 4.23
CA ARG A 272 -7.94 -4.38 5.66
C ARG A 272 -9.34 -3.86 5.95
N TRP A 273 -9.96 -3.18 4.98
CA TRP A 273 -11.38 -2.84 5.01
C TRP A 273 -11.87 -2.59 3.59
N ILE A 274 -13.05 -3.12 3.26
CA ILE A 274 -13.63 -2.93 1.93
C ILE A 274 -14.41 -1.61 1.89
N GLY A 275 -13.75 -0.57 1.37
CA GLY A 275 -14.34 0.71 1.00
C GLY A 275 -14.71 0.77 -0.50
N PRO A 276 -14.72 1.98 -1.10
CA PRO A 276 -14.75 2.12 -2.56
C PRO A 276 -13.54 1.40 -3.21
N PRO A 277 -13.68 0.91 -4.46
CA PRO A 277 -12.52 0.44 -5.20
C PRO A 277 -11.51 1.59 -5.39
N PHE A 278 -10.23 1.27 -5.51
CA PHE A 278 -9.20 2.26 -5.76
C PHE A 278 -9.38 2.93 -7.12
N PHE A 279 -9.68 2.14 -8.15
CA PHE A 279 -9.93 2.64 -9.49
C PHE A 279 -11.41 2.97 -9.65
N ASN A 280 -11.74 3.95 -10.50
CA ASN A 280 -13.13 4.15 -10.91
C ASN A 280 -13.71 2.84 -11.48
N PRO A 281 -14.93 2.42 -11.09
CA PRO A 281 -15.48 1.10 -11.40
C PRO A 281 -15.31 0.62 -12.85
N GLY A 282 -15.67 1.47 -13.82
CA GLY A 282 -15.57 1.10 -15.24
C GLY A 282 -14.13 0.89 -15.72
N GLN A 283 -13.18 1.65 -15.18
CA GLN A 283 -11.75 1.53 -15.50
C GLN A 283 -11.16 0.28 -14.81
N ASN A 284 -11.55 0.03 -13.56
CA ASN A 284 -11.18 -1.17 -12.81
C ASN A 284 -11.54 -2.46 -13.56
N ASP A 285 -12.80 -2.58 -13.95
CA ASP A 285 -13.31 -3.82 -14.53
C ASP A 285 -12.69 -4.05 -15.91
N ARG A 286 -12.53 -3.00 -16.72
CA ARG A 286 -11.81 -3.07 -18.01
C ARG A 286 -10.35 -3.48 -17.82
N TYR A 287 -9.66 -2.97 -16.79
CA TYR A 287 -8.30 -3.39 -16.46
C TYR A 287 -8.26 -4.89 -16.15
N VAL A 288 -9.11 -5.35 -15.22
CA VAL A 288 -9.18 -6.76 -14.81
C VAL A 288 -9.46 -7.68 -16.01
N GLN A 289 -10.37 -7.29 -16.91
CA GLN A 289 -10.70 -8.04 -18.13
C GLN A 289 -9.52 -8.15 -19.10
N LEU A 290 -8.72 -7.09 -19.27
CA LEU A 290 -7.50 -7.15 -20.07
C LEU A 290 -6.51 -8.16 -19.48
N ILE A 291 -6.32 -8.16 -18.16
CA ILE A 291 -5.45 -9.12 -17.50
C ILE A 291 -5.97 -10.55 -17.63
N GLN A 292 -7.28 -10.77 -17.47
CA GLN A 292 -7.90 -12.09 -17.69
C GLN A 292 -7.65 -12.62 -19.11
N THR A 293 -7.67 -11.72 -20.11
CA THR A 293 -7.45 -12.06 -21.52
C THR A 293 -5.99 -12.38 -21.81
N TYR A 294 -5.05 -11.56 -21.32
CA TYR A 294 -3.63 -11.63 -21.66
C TYR A 294 -2.74 -12.29 -20.59
N GLY A 295 -3.33 -12.87 -19.53
CA GLY A 295 -2.57 -13.38 -18.39
C GLY A 295 -1.48 -14.40 -18.71
N ASP A 296 -1.61 -15.17 -19.80
CA ASP A 296 -0.62 -16.18 -20.20
C ASP A 296 0.77 -15.60 -20.56
N ILE A 297 0.83 -14.33 -20.97
CA ILE A 297 2.08 -13.62 -21.26
C ILE A 297 2.57 -12.74 -20.10
N ILE A 298 1.73 -12.53 -19.08
CA ILE A 298 2.04 -11.69 -17.93
C ILE A 298 2.71 -12.57 -16.86
N LEU A 299 3.99 -12.35 -16.57
CA LEU A 299 4.72 -13.06 -15.53
C LEU A 299 4.18 -12.73 -14.15
N THR A 300 3.99 -11.44 -13.90
CA THR A 300 3.45 -10.90 -12.65
C THR A 300 3.06 -9.44 -12.83
N GLN A 301 2.36 -8.92 -11.83
CA GLN A 301 2.13 -7.49 -11.65
C GLN A 301 2.68 -7.09 -10.27
N VAL A 302 3.20 -5.87 -10.14
CA VAL A 302 3.76 -5.34 -8.88
C VAL A 302 3.22 -3.95 -8.57
N TYR A 303 2.78 -3.76 -7.32
CA TYR A 303 2.14 -2.54 -6.82
C TYR A 303 2.60 -2.15 -5.41
N GLY A 304 2.29 -0.93 -5.00
CA GLY A 304 2.49 -0.39 -3.65
C GLY A 304 1.18 0.12 -3.06
N HIS A 305 1.15 1.38 -2.62
CA HIS A 305 0.00 2.19 -2.21
C HIS A 305 -0.69 1.78 -0.90
N THR A 306 -0.90 0.49 -0.70
CA THR A 306 -1.63 -0.01 0.48
C THR A 306 -0.77 -0.04 1.74
N HIS A 307 0.55 0.07 1.58
CA HIS A 307 1.59 -0.07 2.61
C HIS A 307 1.67 -1.47 3.25
N THR A 308 0.83 -2.41 2.85
CA THR A 308 0.75 -3.75 3.44
C THR A 308 1.27 -4.84 2.51
N ASP A 309 1.60 -6.00 3.08
CA ASP A 309 1.94 -7.17 2.29
C ASP A 309 0.68 -7.91 1.84
N SER A 310 0.43 -7.94 0.54
CA SER A 310 -0.74 -8.59 -0.01
C SER A 310 -0.53 -9.08 -1.44
N PHE A 311 -1.51 -9.81 -1.96
CA PHE A 311 -1.55 -10.23 -3.36
C PHE A 311 -2.98 -10.22 -3.88
N ARG A 312 -3.14 -10.28 -5.20
CA ARG A 312 -4.42 -10.43 -5.89
C ARG A 312 -4.33 -11.55 -6.91
N LEU A 313 -5.37 -12.38 -6.98
CA LEU A 313 -5.56 -13.43 -7.95
C LEU A 313 -6.57 -12.96 -8.99
N ILE A 314 -6.15 -12.90 -10.24
CA ILE A 314 -7.03 -12.52 -11.35
C ILE A 314 -7.37 -13.77 -12.13
N ALA A 315 -8.57 -14.29 -11.90
CA ALA A 315 -9.08 -15.48 -12.58
C ALA A 315 -10.02 -15.13 -13.72
N ASN A 316 -10.07 -15.99 -14.74
CA ASN A 316 -11.09 -15.92 -15.79
C ASN A 316 -12.45 -16.44 -15.30
N GLU A 317 -13.48 -16.34 -16.14
CA GLU A 317 -14.84 -16.81 -15.85
C GLU A 317 -14.94 -18.32 -15.51
N LYS A 318 -13.92 -19.12 -15.86
CA LYS A 318 -13.84 -20.55 -15.55
C LYS A 318 -13.18 -20.81 -14.18
N GLY A 319 -12.79 -19.77 -13.45
CA GLY A 319 -12.09 -19.87 -12.17
C GLY A 319 -10.61 -20.25 -12.29
N GLN A 320 -10.02 -20.16 -13.49
CA GLN A 320 -8.58 -20.37 -13.68
C GLN A 320 -7.84 -19.07 -13.39
N VAL A 321 -6.90 -19.06 -12.45
CA VAL A 321 -6.04 -17.88 -12.20
C VAL A 321 -5.14 -17.67 -13.40
N LYS A 322 -5.27 -16.49 -14.02
CA LYS A 322 -4.52 -16.08 -15.20
C LYS A 322 -3.34 -15.19 -14.87
N SER A 323 -3.38 -14.48 -13.76
CA SER A 323 -2.29 -13.63 -13.31
C SER A 323 -2.30 -13.47 -11.78
N VAL A 324 -1.12 -13.23 -11.22
CA VAL A 324 -0.91 -12.88 -9.81
C VAL A 324 -0.33 -11.48 -9.77
N ALA A 325 -0.92 -10.64 -8.96
CA ALA A 325 -0.43 -9.31 -8.63
C ALA A 325 0.09 -9.30 -7.20
N PHE A 326 1.32 -8.82 -6.99
CA PHE A 326 1.88 -8.63 -5.67
C PHE A 326 1.79 -7.17 -5.26
N VAL A 327 1.30 -6.93 -4.05
CA VAL A 327 1.26 -5.63 -3.41
C VAL A 327 2.34 -5.65 -2.32
N SER A 328 3.32 -4.76 -2.45
CA SER A 328 4.45 -4.71 -1.53
C SER A 328 4.15 -3.76 -0.37
N PRO A 329 4.56 -4.10 0.86
CA PRO A 329 4.53 -3.18 1.97
C PRO A 329 5.52 -2.02 1.80
N SER A 330 5.29 -0.94 2.54
CA SER A 330 5.99 0.33 2.44
C SER A 330 7.33 0.37 3.18
N VAL A 331 8.18 1.33 2.80
CA VAL A 331 9.30 1.75 3.65
C VAL A 331 8.80 2.66 4.76
N THR A 332 7.87 3.58 4.49
CA THR A 332 7.27 4.37 5.58
C THR A 332 6.60 3.44 6.60
N PRO A 333 6.81 3.65 7.91
CA PRO A 333 6.10 2.88 8.91
C PRO A 333 4.66 3.38 9.10
N TRP A 334 4.33 4.56 8.56
CA TRP A 334 3.02 5.16 8.71
C TRP A 334 1.95 4.37 7.95
N LEU A 335 0.87 4.08 8.65
CA LEU A 335 -0.38 3.64 8.05
C LEU A 335 -1.50 4.06 9.00
N HIS A 336 -2.54 4.67 8.46
CA HIS A 336 -3.66 5.22 9.24
C HIS A 336 -4.33 4.22 10.20
N THR A 337 -4.17 2.90 9.99
CA THR A 337 -4.73 1.86 10.86
C THR A 337 -3.83 1.43 12.02
N GLY A 338 -2.57 1.85 12.11
CA GLY A 338 -1.68 1.42 13.20
C GLY A 338 -0.23 1.14 12.78
N GLY A 339 0.13 1.45 11.53
CA GLY A 339 1.48 1.30 11.02
C GLY A 339 1.86 -0.12 10.58
N VAL A 340 3.02 -0.21 9.95
CA VAL A 340 3.71 -1.44 9.54
C VAL A 340 5.20 -1.28 9.77
N ASN A 341 5.95 -2.38 9.89
CA ASN A 341 7.40 -2.26 9.86
C ASN A 341 7.89 -1.84 8.46
N PRO A 342 8.90 -0.97 8.36
CA PRO A 342 9.56 -0.65 7.09
C PRO A 342 10.01 -1.92 6.37
N SER A 343 9.83 -1.95 5.06
CA SER A 343 9.91 -3.18 4.27
C SER A 343 10.63 -3.03 2.92
N LEU A 344 11.26 -4.12 2.47
CA LEU A 344 11.89 -4.25 1.16
C LEU A 344 11.63 -5.63 0.56
N ARG A 345 11.39 -5.73 -0.75
CA ARG A 345 11.11 -7.03 -1.39
C ARG A 345 12.04 -7.33 -2.56
N LEU A 346 12.71 -8.48 -2.51
CA LEU A 346 13.54 -9.02 -3.58
C LEU A 346 12.81 -10.18 -4.25
N TYR A 347 12.60 -10.11 -5.56
CA TYR A 347 11.98 -11.18 -6.35
C TYR A 347 13.04 -12.01 -7.07
N SER A 348 12.78 -13.30 -7.22
CA SER A 348 13.41 -14.19 -8.18
C SER A 348 12.40 -14.55 -9.28
N TYR A 349 12.83 -14.50 -10.55
CA TYR A 349 11.96 -14.78 -11.69
C TYR A 349 12.66 -15.60 -12.78
N SER A 350 11.83 -16.24 -13.60
CA SER A 350 12.20 -16.84 -14.88
C SER A 350 11.16 -16.45 -15.94
N LEU A 351 11.34 -16.88 -17.18
CA LEU A 351 10.32 -16.69 -18.22
C LEU A 351 9.03 -17.51 -17.96
N ASN A 352 9.02 -18.38 -16.95
CA ASN A 352 7.85 -19.15 -16.54
C ASN A 352 7.02 -18.46 -15.45
N GLY A 353 7.55 -17.43 -14.78
CA GLY A 353 6.86 -16.71 -13.71
C GLY A 353 7.79 -16.26 -12.60
N ILE A 354 7.21 -15.89 -11.46
CA ILE A 354 7.96 -15.61 -10.23
C ILE A 354 8.29 -16.94 -9.55
N ASN A 355 9.58 -17.21 -9.36
CA ASN A 355 10.04 -18.39 -8.66
C ASN A 355 9.88 -18.18 -7.16
N ASP A 356 10.21 -16.99 -6.64
CA ASP A 356 10.10 -16.68 -5.21
C ASP A 356 10.17 -15.17 -4.94
N TYR A 357 9.94 -14.77 -3.69
CA TYR A 357 10.45 -13.50 -3.16
C TYR A 357 10.89 -13.62 -1.71
N TRP A 358 11.81 -12.73 -1.33
CA TRP A 358 12.27 -12.51 0.04
C TRP A 358 11.74 -11.16 0.51
N GLN A 359 10.90 -11.20 1.56
CA GLN A 359 10.41 -10.03 2.24
C GLN A 359 11.37 -9.69 3.38
N TYR A 360 12.05 -8.56 3.28
CA TYR A 360 12.86 -8.01 4.35
C TYR A 360 12.06 -6.96 5.11
N TYR A 361 12.34 -6.83 6.39
CA TYR A 361 11.76 -5.83 7.26
C TYR A 361 12.81 -5.25 8.20
N PHE A 362 12.52 -4.06 8.69
CA PHE A 362 13.25 -3.44 9.79
C PHE A 362 12.34 -3.35 11.02
N ASN A 363 12.70 -4.04 12.09
CA ASN A 363 11.88 -4.12 13.30
C ASN A 363 11.94 -2.80 14.10
N LEU A 364 11.02 -1.88 13.80
CA LEU A 364 10.97 -0.58 14.44
C LEU A 364 10.55 -0.67 15.92
N THR A 365 9.65 -1.61 16.26
CA THR A 365 9.28 -1.91 17.65
C THR A 365 10.50 -2.32 18.47
N GLY A 366 11.30 -3.24 17.95
CA GLY A 366 12.52 -3.71 18.63
C GLY A 366 13.56 -2.60 18.85
N MET A 367 13.65 -1.63 17.94
CA MET A 367 14.54 -0.47 18.07
C MET A 367 14.13 0.48 19.21
N ALA A 368 12.83 0.60 19.48
CA ALA A 368 12.30 1.40 20.58
C ALA A 368 12.61 0.77 21.95
N GLU A 369 12.67 -0.56 22.01
CA GLU A 369 13.00 -1.30 23.24
C GLU A 369 14.52 -1.41 23.48
N GLN A 370 15.29 -1.73 22.44
CA GLN A 370 16.75 -1.88 22.50
C GLN A 370 17.37 -1.40 21.18
N THR A 371 18.07 -0.27 21.22
CA THR A 371 18.82 0.23 20.05
C THR A 371 20.12 -0.56 19.87
N PRO A 372 20.25 -1.43 18.85
CA PRO A 372 21.49 -2.16 18.59
C PRO A 372 22.57 -1.19 18.15
N THR A 373 23.83 -1.50 18.45
CA THR A 373 24.98 -0.70 17.98
C THR A 373 25.15 -0.72 16.46
N ASN A 374 24.58 -1.74 15.77
CA ASN A 374 24.59 -1.86 14.32
C ASN A 374 23.25 -2.40 13.81
N PRO A 375 22.24 -1.54 13.54
CA PRO A 375 20.95 -1.97 13.01
C PRO A 375 21.12 -2.60 11.63
N GLN A 376 20.36 -3.66 11.33
CA GLN A 376 20.40 -4.39 10.06
C GLN A 376 18.97 -4.73 9.61
N TRP A 377 18.78 -4.80 8.29
CA TRP A 377 17.58 -5.38 7.70
C TRP A 377 17.55 -6.88 7.94
N GLN A 378 16.37 -7.41 8.26
CA GLN A 378 16.18 -8.83 8.58
C GLN A 378 15.24 -9.45 7.56
N LEU A 379 15.45 -10.73 7.25
CA LEU A 379 14.49 -11.50 6.47
C LEU A 379 13.27 -11.77 7.35
N LEU A 380 12.09 -11.24 6.95
CA LEU A 380 10.83 -11.58 7.59
C LEU A 380 10.41 -12.99 7.15
N TYR A 381 10.38 -13.23 5.84
CA TYR A 381 10.10 -14.54 5.27
C TYR A 381 10.55 -14.65 3.81
N GLN A 382 10.72 -15.90 3.39
CA GLN A 382 10.80 -16.31 1.98
C GLN A 382 9.46 -16.94 1.61
N ALA A 383 8.84 -16.50 0.52
CA ALA A 383 7.44 -16.82 0.22
C ALA A 383 7.20 -18.32 0.03
N THR A 384 8.01 -18.99 -0.79
CA THR A 384 7.87 -20.43 -1.04
C THR A 384 8.01 -21.27 0.23
N VAL A 385 8.94 -20.90 1.11
CA VAL A 385 9.18 -21.57 2.39
C VAL A 385 8.02 -21.33 3.35
N ALA A 386 7.57 -20.09 3.46
CA ALA A 386 6.52 -19.70 4.40
C ALA A 386 5.17 -20.33 4.06
N TYR A 387 4.89 -20.54 2.78
CA TYR A 387 3.64 -21.13 2.30
C TYR A 387 3.76 -22.61 1.87
N GLY A 388 4.97 -23.19 1.87
CA GLY A 388 5.18 -24.59 1.53
C GLY A 388 4.92 -24.92 0.05
N VAL A 389 5.16 -23.96 -0.86
CA VAL A 389 4.99 -24.12 -2.31
C VAL A 389 6.33 -24.14 -3.02
N ARG A 390 6.36 -24.62 -4.27
CA ARG A 390 7.61 -24.75 -5.06
C ARG A 390 8.01 -23.49 -5.81
N ASP A 391 7.03 -22.67 -6.17
CA ASP A 391 7.17 -21.40 -6.88
C ASP A 391 5.90 -20.57 -6.63
N LEU A 392 5.85 -19.34 -7.14
CA LEU A 392 4.69 -18.45 -7.02
C LEU A 392 3.86 -18.42 -8.31
N SER A 393 3.75 -19.55 -9.02
CA SER A 393 2.87 -19.68 -10.19
C SER A 393 1.39 -19.43 -9.81
N PRO A 394 0.53 -19.05 -10.77
CA PRO A 394 -0.90 -18.93 -10.55
C PRO A 394 -1.54 -20.14 -9.85
N GLU A 395 -1.11 -21.36 -10.19
CA GLU A 395 -1.62 -22.59 -9.58
C GLU A 395 -1.21 -22.74 -8.11
N ASN A 396 0.04 -22.41 -7.77
CA ASN A 396 0.52 -22.51 -6.39
C ASN A 396 -0.05 -21.38 -5.52
N MET A 397 -0.15 -20.16 -6.04
CA MET A 397 -0.80 -19.05 -5.34
C MET A 397 -2.28 -19.32 -5.09
N LEU A 398 -2.94 -20.02 -6.02
CA LEU A 398 -4.30 -20.52 -5.83
C LEU A 398 -4.39 -21.59 -4.73
N SER A 399 -3.38 -22.44 -4.59
CA SER A 399 -3.29 -23.40 -3.49
C SER A 399 -3.17 -22.69 -2.14
N ILE A 400 -2.32 -21.67 -2.03
CA ILE A 400 -2.17 -20.86 -0.81
C ILE A 400 -3.52 -20.26 -0.41
N TYR A 401 -4.24 -19.67 -1.37
CA TYR A 401 -5.57 -19.12 -1.13
C TYR A 401 -6.57 -20.18 -0.62
N ARG A 402 -6.53 -21.41 -1.15
CA ARG A 402 -7.34 -22.52 -0.63
C ARG A 402 -6.96 -22.90 0.79
N ASP A 403 -5.67 -22.95 1.08
CA ASP A 403 -5.17 -23.28 2.41
C ASP A 403 -5.55 -22.21 3.43
N MET A 404 -5.58 -20.93 3.04
CA MET A 404 -6.09 -19.84 3.88
C MET A 404 -7.58 -19.99 4.23
N LEU A 405 -8.40 -20.56 3.33
CA LEU A 405 -9.81 -20.85 3.62
C LEU A 405 -9.96 -22.06 4.55
N ALA A 406 -9.12 -23.08 4.37
CA ALA A 406 -9.25 -24.36 5.04
C ALA A 406 -8.60 -24.41 6.43
N ASP A 407 -7.47 -23.72 6.62
CA ASP A 407 -6.69 -23.70 7.86
C ASP A 407 -6.47 -22.26 8.37
N PRO A 408 -7.08 -21.88 9.51
CA PRO A 408 -6.89 -20.57 10.12
C PRO A 408 -5.42 -20.20 10.35
N LYS A 409 -4.53 -21.18 10.59
CA LYS A 409 -3.10 -20.89 10.84
C LYS A 409 -2.38 -20.38 9.60
N VAL A 410 -2.83 -20.78 8.41
CA VAL A 410 -2.26 -20.28 7.15
C VAL A 410 -2.71 -18.84 6.94
N PHE A 411 -3.97 -18.53 7.25
CA PHE A 411 -4.46 -17.16 7.22
C PHE A 411 -3.78 -16.27 8.28
N GLU A 412 -3.63 -16.73 9.53
CA GLU A 412 -2.93 -16.01 10.59
C GLU A 412 -1.49 -15.68 10.19
N ARG A 413 -0.79 -16.61 9.52
CA ARG A 413 0.55 -16.39 8.97
C ARG A 413 0.53 -15.31 7.88
N TYR A 414 -0.41 -15.39 6.93
CA TYR A 414 -0.59 -14.35 5.92
C TYR A 414 -0.86 -12.98 6.57
N TYR A 415 -1.73 -12.92 7.58
CA TYR A 415 -2.07 -11.67 8.27
C TYR A 415 -0.86 -11.10 9.03
N PHE A 416 -0.06 -11.94 9.69
CA PHE A 416 1.20 -11.52 10.28
C PHE A 416 2.16 -10.89 9.25
N PHE A 417 2.21 -11.44 8.02
CA PHE A 417 2.98 -10.82 6.94
C PHE A 417 2.34 -9.54 6.42
N ASN A 418 1.00 -9.46 6.31
CA ASN A 418 0.28 -8.24 5.91
C ASN A 418 0.61 -7.04 6.81
N THR A 419 0.84 -7.27 8.09
CA THR A 419 1.26 -6.25 9.06
C THR A 419 2.77 -6.09 9.18
N VAL A 420 3.55 -6.83 8.38
CA VAL A 420 5.00 -6.89 8.44
C VAL A 420 5.50 -7.20 9.86
N GLY A 421 4.79 -8.10 10.54
CA GLY A 421 5.06 -8.50 11.91
C GLY A 421 4.68 -7.47 12.99
N HIS A 422 4.08 -6.33 12.63
CA HIS A 422 3.54 -5.36 13.58
C HIS A 422 2.02 -5.53 13.74
N VAL A 423 1.62 -6.58 14.46
CA VAL A 423 0.19 -6.88 14.70
C VAL A 423 -0.33 -5.98 15.83
N PHE A 424 -1.08 -4.94 15.48
CA PHE A 424 -1.72 -4.02 16.43
C PHE A 424 -3.19 -4.35 16.73
N GLU A 425 -3.84 -5.16 15.88
CA GLU A 425 -5.23 -5.61 16.05
C GLU A 425 -5.35 -7.09 15.63
N GLU A 426 -6.25 -7.83 16.28
CA GLU A 426 -6.58 -9.21 15.87
C GLU A 426 -7.53 -9.22 14.66
N CYS A 427 -7.24 -10.05 13.67
CA CYS A 427 -8.12 -10.21 12.51
C CYS A 427 -9.28 -11.17 12.82
N ASN A 428 -10.44 -10.60 13.15
CA ASN A 428 -11.68 -11.35 13.35
C ASN A 428 -12.24 -11.92 12.02
N ALA A 429 -13.40 -12.59 12.07
CA ALA A 429 -14.00 -13.20 10.88
C ALA A 429 -14.40 -12.19 9.78
N ALA A 430 -14.77 -10.96 10.13
CA ALA A 430 -15.08 -9.92 9.15
C ALA A 430 -13.80 -9.44 8.45
N CYS A 431 -12.74 -9.19 9.22
CA CYS A 431 -11.41 -8.92 8.67
C CYS A 431 -10.95 -10.07 7.74
N MET A 432 -11.07 -11.33 8.17
CA MET A 432 -10.68 -12.48 7.34
C MET A 432 -11.49 -12.55 6.03
N ARG A 433 -12.80 -12.33 6.09
CA ARG A 433 -13.66 -12.28 4.90
C ARG A 433 -13.19 -11.19 3.94
N ASP A 434 -12.91 -9.99 4.45
CA ASP A 434 -12.52 -8.84 3.63
C ASP A 434 -11.18 -9.08 2.92
N HIS A 435 -10.20 -9.64 3.62
CA HIS A 435 -8.94 -10.08 2.99
C HIS A 435 -9.17 -11.14 1.91
N ILE A 436 -9.93 -12.20 2.22
CA ILE A 436 -10.23 -13.28 1.28
C ILE A 436 -10.96 -12.77 0.03
N CYS A 437 -11.92 -11.87 0.20
CA CYS A 437 -12.66 -11.29 -0.91
C CYS A 437 -11.78 -10.39 -1.76
N THR A 438 -11.00 -9.49 -1.15
CA THR A 438 -10.07 -8.59 -1.85
C THR A 438 -8.98 -9.34 -2.60
N ILE A 439 -8.50 -10.47 -2.10
CA ILE A 439 -7.52 -11.30 -2.82
C ILE A 439 -8.10 -11.84 -4.14
N SER A 440 -9.38 -12.19 -4.22
CA SER A 440 -9.92 -12.94 -5.37
C SER A 440 -11.01 -12.25 -6.19
N HIS A 441 -11.58 -11.13 -5.72
CA HIS A 441 -12.68 -10.42 -6.39
C HIS A 441 -12.34 -8.94 -6.50
N LEU A 442 -11.91 -8.53 -7.70
CA LEU A 442 -11.46 -7.16 -7.92
C LEU A 442 -12.52 -6.30 -8.59
N MET A 443 -13.48 -6.91 -9.29
CA MET A 443 -14.58 -6.20 -9.95
C MET A 443 -15.71 -5.90 -8.97
N VAL A 444 -16.47 -4.83 -9.23
CA VAL A 444 -17.44 -4.31 -8.26
C VAL A 444 -18.56 -5.31 -7.94
N ASP A 445 -19.19 -5.89 -8.96
CA ASP A 445 -20.30 -6.84 -8.78
C ASP A 445 -19.84 -8.14 -8.09
N ASP A 446 -18.60 -8.55 -8.37
CA ASP A 446 -17.96 -9.73 -7.81
C ASP A 446 -17.60 -9.54 -6.33
N MET A 447 -17.11 -8.34 -5.96
CA MET A 447 -16.75 -8.01 -4.59
C MET A 447 -17.97 -8.07 -3.67
N GLN A 448 -19.06 -7.41 -4.04
CA GLN A 448 -20.29 -7.43 -3.24
C GLN A 448 -20.84 -8.86 -3.11
N SER A 449 -20.80 -9.63 -4.19
CA SER A 449 -21.22 -11.03 -4.19
C SER A 449 -20.36 -11.89 -3.25
N CYS A 450 -19.07 -11.60 -3.14
CA CYS A 450 -18.17 -12.25 -2.19
C CYS A 450 -18.52 -11.93 -0.74
N GLN A 451 -18.64 -10.65 -0.40
CA GLN A 451 -18.97 -10.22 0.97
C GLN A 451 -20.30 -10.82 1.47
N ASP A 452 -21.27 -10.95 0.56
CA ASP A 452 -22.59 -11.54 0.86
C ASP A 452 -22.54 -13.08 1.08
N GLY A 453 -21.45 -13.73 0.69
CA GLY A 453 -21.31 -15.19 0.64
C GLY A 453 -21.99 -15.84 -0.57
N LYS A 454 -22.28 -15.08 -1.61
CA LYS A 454 -22.91 -15.57 -2.85
C LYS A 454 -21.88 -16.09 -3.85
N HIS A 455 -20.64 -15.60 -3.76
CA HIS A 455 -19.57 -15.96 -4.67
C HIS A 455 -18.25 -16.22 -3.94
N VAL A 456 -17.54 -17.26 -4.37
CA VAL A 456 -16.13 -17.49 -4.07
C VAL A 456 -15.49 -17.97 -5.36
N LEU A 457 -14.17 -17.82 -5.47
CA LEU A 457 -13.40 -18.17 -6.66
C LEU A 457 -13.69 -19.59 -7.22
N PHE A 458 -14.20 -20.50 -6.39
CA PHE A 458 -14.45 -21.91 -6.72
C PHE A 458 -15.90 -22.35 -6.51
N ARG A 459 -16.87 -21.83 -7.28
CA ARG A 459 -18.27 -22.30 -7.18
C ARG A 459 -18.45 -23.82 -7.31
N ASN A 460 -17.54 -24.50 -8.00
CA ASN A 460 -17.62 -25.94 -8.26
C ASN A 460 -16.94 -26.80 -7.17
N ASP A 461 -16.21 -26.19 -6.24
CA ASP A 461 -15.58 -26.90 -5.11
C ASP A 461 -16.46 -26.74 -3.86
N LEU A 462 -17.26 -27.76 -3.56
CA LEU A 462 -18.21 -27.76 -2.45
C LEU A 462 -17.51 -27.62 -1.09
N ILE A 463 -16.29 -28.14 -0.94
CA ILE A 463 -15.55 -28.11 0.32
C ILE A 463 -15.04 -26.70 0.57
N MET A 464 -14.36 -26.11 -0.41
CA MET A 464 -13.86 -24.74 -0.30
C MET A 464 -15.00 -23.72 -0.15
N THR A 465 -16.12 -23.95 -0.84
CA THR A 465 -17.32 -23.13 -0.69
C THR A 465 -17.87 -23.21 0.74
N ALA A 466 -17.92 -24.40 1.35
CA ALA A 466 -18.37 -24.56 2.74
C ALA A 466 -17.44 -23.86 3.75
N HIS A 467 -16.12 -23.95 3.57
CA HIS A 467 -15.15 -23.23 4.40
C HIS A 467 -15.38 -21.72 4.34
N PHE A 468 -15.50 -21.17 3.12
CA PHE A 468 -15.75 -19.74 2.93
C PHE A 468 -17.08 -19.29 3.53
N LEU A 469 -18.16 -20.04 3.32
CA LEU A 469 -19.47 -19.72 3.89
C LEU A 469 -19.46 -19.67 5.41
N ASN A 470 -18.65 -20.51 6.08
CA ASN A 470 -18.48 -20.45 7.53
C ASN A 470 -17.82 -19.13 7.97
N ILE A 471 -16.78 -18.67 7.25
CA ILE A 471 -16.14 -17.37 7.49
C ILE A 471 -17.17 -16.25 7.35
N VAL A 472 -17.95 -16.23 6.25
CA VAL A 472 -18.99 -15.21 6.01
C VAL A 472 -20.07 -15.23 7.08
N GLN A 473 -20.52 -16.40 7.51
CA GLN A 473 -21.52 -16.51 8.58
C GLN A 473 -21.01 -15.93 9.91
N ARG A 474 -19.76 -16.22 10.28
CA ARG A 474 -19.13 -15.65 11.48
C ARG A 474 -18.93 -14.14 11.34
N ALA A 475 -18.52 -13.66 10.17
CA ALA A 475 -18.39 -12.24 9.89
C ALA A 475 -19.70 -11.49 10.12
N LYS A 476 -20.82 -12.01 9.62
CA LYS A 476 -22.15 -11.42 9.83
C LYS A 476 -22.54 -11.37 11.31
N VAL A 477 -22.16 -12.37 12.11
CA VAL A 477 -22.41 -12.35 13.56
C VAL A 477 -21.62 -11.21 14.22
N VAL A 478 -20.32 -11.09 13.92
CA VAL A 478 -19.45 -10.02 14.45
C VAL A 478 -19.98 -8.62 14.09
N GLU A 479 -20.44 -8.44 12.86
CA GLU A 479 -21.02 -7.17 12.39
C GLU A 479 -22.32 -6.84 13.13
N ILE A 480 -23.20 -7.82 13.34
CA ILE A 480 -24.44 -7.65 14.12
C ILE A 480 -24.12 -7.29 15.57
N GLU A 481 -23.18 -7.98 16.20
CA GLU A 481 -22.75 -7.68 17.58
C GLU A 481 -22.19 -6.26 17.69
N SER A 482 -21.34 -5.86 16.73
CA SER A 482 -20.77 -4.52 16.65
C SER A 482 -21.86 -3.46 16.47
N LEU A 483 -22.85 -3.70 15.60
CA LEU A 483 -23.97 -2.80 15.38
C LEU A 483 -24.85 -2.64 16.63
N ILE A 484 -25.12 -3.73 17.35
CA ILE A 484 -25.85 -3.71 18.62
C ILE A 484 -25.08 -2.88 19.65
N LEU A 485 -23.77 -3.10 19.78
CA LEU A 485 -22.92 -2.37 20.71
C LEU A 485 -22.93 -0.86 20.42
N VAL A 486 -22.74 -0.46 19.15
CA VAL A 486 -22.78 0.95 18.73
C VAL A 486 -24.17 1.55 19.00
N SER A 487 -25.24 0.81 18.73
CA SER A 487 -26.62 1.25 18.99
C SER A 487 -26.88 1.49 20.48
N VAL A 488 -26.35 0.62 21.35
CA VAL A 488 -26.46 0.78 22.80
C VAL A 488 -25.64 1.97 23.29
N LEU A 489 -24.39 2.13 22.83
CA LEU A 489 -23.51 3.24 23.22
C LEU A 489 -24.08 4.59 22.77
N THR A 490 -24.63 4.67 21.55
CA THR A 490 -25.29 5.88 21.05
C THR A 490 -26.54 6.21 21.86
N ALA A 491 -27.37 5.23 22.20
CA ALA A 491 -28.52 5.43 23.07
C ALA A 491 -28.12 5.92 24.47
N LEU A 492 -27.08 5.34 25.07
CA LEU A 492 -26.55 5.78 26.37
C LEU A 492 -26.02 7.22 26.31
N THR A 493 -25.30 7.57 25.23
CA THR A 493 -24.79 8.93 25.02
C THR A 493 -25.93 9.94 24.90
N LEU A 494 -26.99 9.60 24.16
CA LEU A 494 -28.18 10.44 24.06
C LEU A 494 -28.88 10.61 25.41
N ILE A 495 -29.00 9.55 26.22
CA ILE A 495 -29.54 9.63 27.58
C ILE A 495 -28.68 10.57 28.45
N CYS A 496 -27.35 10.45 28.39
CA CYS A 496 -26.44 11.34 29.10
C CYS A 496 -26.61 12.81 28.69
N ILE A 497 -26.75 13.10 27.39
CA ILE A 497 -26.99 14.45 26.87
C ILE A 497 -28.33 15.00 27.38
N VAL A 498 -29.39 14.19 27.39
CA VAL A 498 -30.70 14.59 27.91
C VAL A 498 -30.63 14.88 29.41
N ILE A 499 -29.99 14.01 30.19
CA ILE A 499 -29.79 14.21 31.64
C ILE A 499 -29.00 15.50 31.89
N ALA A 500 -27.87 15.69 31.20
CA ALA A 500 -27.05 16.90 31.33
C ALA A 500 -27.85 18.17 30.96
N SER A 501 -28.68 18.11 29.93
CA SER A 501 -29.57 19.20 29.53
C SER A 501 -30.62 19.52 30.59
N ILE A 502 -31.24 18.49 31.19
CA ILE A 502 -32.19 18.67 32.31
C ILE A 502 -31.48 19.31 33.51
N PHE A 503 -30.29 18.82 33.87
CA PHE A 503 -29.50 19.41 34.96
C PHE A 503 -29.14 20.87 34.67
N ALA A 504 -28.73 21.20 33.44
CA ALA A 504 -28.45 22.57 33.04
C ALA A 504 -29.69 23.48 33.14
N VAL A 505 -30.87 23.00 32.74
CA VAL A 505 -32.14 23.73 32.85
C VAL A 505 -32.53 23.93 34.32
N VAL A 506 -32.46 22.88 35.14
CA VAL A 506 -32.77 22.95 36.58
C VAL A 506 -31.79 23.88 37.29
N TYR A 507 -30.50 23.81 36.96
CA TYR A 507 -29.47 24.69 37.51
C TYR A 507 -29.75 26.15 37.13
N ARG A 508 -30.01 26.46 35.85
CA ARG A 508 -30.40 27.81 35.42
C ARG A 508 -31.66 28.30 36.13
N ARG A 509 -32.66 27.44 36.31
CA ARG A 509 -33.90 27.79 37.02
C ARG A 509 -33.67 28.05 38.52
N ARG A 510 -32.78 27.30 39.18
CA ARG A 510 -32.38 27.55 40.58
C ARG A 510 -31.66 28.89 40.71
N VAL A 511 -30.71 29.17 39.82
CA VAL A 511 -29.99 30.46 39.79
C VAL A 511 -30.94 31.63 39.54
N TYR A 512 -31.90 31.47 38.62
CA TYR A 512 -32.92 32.50 38.35
C TYR A 512 -33.84 32.73 39.56
N ASN A 513 -34.29 31.66 40.23
CA ASN A 513 -35.14 31.76 41.42
C ASN A 513 -34.39 32.34 42.63
N SER A 514 -33.07 32.11 42.78
CA SER A 514 -32.29 32.76 43.83
C SER A 514 -32.16 34.28 43.61
N LEU A 515 -32.09 34.72 42.35
CA LEU A 515 -32.04 36.14 41.97
C LEU A 515 -33.40 36.84 42.09
N GLY A 516 -34.52 36.11 41.95
CA GLY A 516 -35.88 36.66 42.10
C GLY A 516 -36.35 36.85 43.55
N SER A 517 -35.65 36.30 44.55
CA SER A 517 -36.02 36.43 45.96
C SER A 517 -35.43 37.66 46.67
N SER A 518 -34.61 38.46 45.98
CA SER A 518 -33.93 39.64 46.55
C SER A 518 -34.53 40.99 46.13
N SER A 519 -35.78 41.04 45.63
CA SER A 519 -36.42 42.31 45.22
C SER A 519 -37.76 42.54 45.92
N HIS A 520 -37.71 42.87 47.21
CA HIS A 520 -38.77 43.61 47.89
C HIS A 520 -38.17 44.83 48.59
N GLU A 521 -38.02 45.92 47.84
CA GLU A 521 -38.02 47.28 48.39
C GLU A 521 -39.09 48.12 47.66
N PRO A 522 -39.84 48.99 48.37
CA PRO A 522 -40.97 49.72 47.82
C PRO A 522 -40.51 51.02 47.14
N PHE A 523 -40.86 51.21 45.87
CA PHE A 523 -40.68 52.49 45.19
C PHE A 523 -41.89 53.42 45.43
N SER A 524 -41.58 54.58 46.01
CA SER A 524 -42.45 55.74 46.26
C SER A 524 -42.81 56.50 44.96
N PRO A 525 -43.89 57.32 44.91
CA PRO A 525 -44.61 57.63 43.68
C PRO A 525 -44.09 58.83 42.87
N ARG A 526 -44.46 58.80 41.58
CA ARG A 526 -44.25 59.80 40.51
C ARG A 526 -44.66 61.24 40.88
N PRO A 527 -44.08 62.22 40.18
CA PRO A 527 -44.81 63.41 39.71
C PRO A 527 -45.11 63.35 38.20
N ARG A 528 -46.22 63.98 37.80
CA ARG A 528 -46.74 64.11 36.42
C ARG A 528 -46.39 65.48 35.82
N SER A 529 -46.27 65.47 34.48
CA SER A 529 -46.56 66.51 33.46
C SER A 529 -45.83 67.86 33.58
N SER A 530 -45.40 68.55 32.54
CA SER A 530 -45.77 68.66 31.12
C SER A 530 -44.64 69.43 30.40
N ASP A 531 -44.40 69.19 29.11
CA ASP A 531 -44.61 70.18 28.05
C ASP A 531 -43.87 69.85 26.74
N TYR A 532 -44.58 70.22 25.68
CA TYR A 532 -44.34 70.04 24.27
C TYR A 532 -43.20 70.92 23.73
N SER A 533 -42.39 70.37 22.82
CA SER A 533 -42.21 70.80 21.41
C SER A 533 -40.75 70.84 20.90
N PRO A 534 -40.55 70.64 19.58
CA PRO A 534 -39.30 70.18 18.97
C PRO A 534 -38.53 71.28 18.24
N ILE A 535 -37.19 71.17 18.15
CA ILE A 535 -36.39 72.01 17.24
C ILE A 535 -35.25 71.19 16.59
N ILE A 536 -35.15 71.43 15.28
CA ILE A 536 -34.23 70.97 14.24
C ILE A 536 -32.92 71.79 14.25
N SER A 537 -31.77 71.16 13.96
CA SER A 537 -30.69 71.62 13.04
C SER A 537 -29.42 70.78 13.28
N GLN A 538 -28.92 69.97 12.35
CA GLN A 538 -28.04 70.31 11.22
C GLN A 538 -26.67 70.93 11.57
N ASP A 539 -25.68 70.39 10.84
CA ASP A 539 -24.33 70.88 10.48
C ASP A 539 -23.15 70.62 11.46
N GLU A 540 -22.19 69.77 11.07
CA GLU A 540 -21.01 70.00 10.19
C GLU A 540 -19.87 70.66 11.00
N SER A 541 -18.56 70.42 10.81
CA SER A 541 -17.73 69.60 9.93
C SER A 541 -16.28 69.72 10.44
N ALA A 542 -15.44 68.70 10.19
CA ALA A 542 -14.03 68.77 9.75
C ALA A 542 -13.39 67.39 9.85
#